data_AF-A0A1Z3CJ57-F1
#
_entry.id   AF-A0A1Z3CJ57-F1
#
_cell.length_a   1.000
_cell.length_b   1.000
_cell.length_c   1.000
_cell.angle_alpha   90.00
_cell.angle_beta   90.00
_cell.angle_gamma   90.00
#
_symmetry.space_group_name_H-M   'P 1'
#
loop_
_entity.id
_entity.type
_entity.pdbx_description
1 polymer ?
#
loop_
_entity_poly.entity_id
_entity_poly.type
_entity_poly.pdbx_seq_one_letter_code
_entity_poly.pdbx_strand_id
1 'polypeptide(L)'
;MNRFLNILFGVVFILFGIYMWNNPTETFVTYSFYLGLLYVIWTIITIFYIFRRKIRPVPYGNIIVSIIISIAILALPMFSIAMVLWTFVFIFLISAIYYLRNVIKNGLKSHLLQFILACIAVIYGFVMLFNPIVAGNTIAKILAFFVIMNGISYIFSSIIDVKIE
;
A
#
# COMPACT_ATOMS: atom_id res chain seq x y z
N MET A 1 4.52 25.97 -9.79
CA MET A 1 4.68 24.88 -10.78
C MET A 1 3.91 25.28 -12.03
N ASN A 2 4.49 25.25 -13.24
CA ASN A 2 3.78 25.68 -14.45
C ASN A 2 2.52 24.85 -14.65
N ARG A 3 1.35 25.46 -14.92
CA ARG A 3 0.07 24.74 -15.13
C ARG A 3 0.19 23.59 -16.13
N PHE A 4 0.99 23.79 -17.17
CA PHE A 4 1.35 22.76 -18.16
C PHE A 4 1.96 21.50 -17.53
N LEU A 5 2.87 21.64 -16.57
CA LEU A 5 3.50 20.50 -15.88
C LEU A 5 2.47 19.72 -15.05
N ASN A 6 1.56 20.40 -14.35
CA ASN A 6 0.51 19.74 -13.57
C ASN A 6 -0.45 18.95 -14.47
N ILE A 7 -0.83 19.50 -15.63
CA ILE A 7 -1.66 18.80 -16.62
C ILE A 7 -0.89 17.59 -17.17
N LEU A 8 0.37 17.77 -17.57
CA LEU A 8 1.21 16.69 -18.09
C LEU A 8 1.35 15.54 -17.08
N PHE A 9 1.73 15.86 -15.84
CA PHE A 9 1.83 14.86 -14.78
C PHE A 9 0.47 14.20 -14.52
N GLY A 10 -0.62 14.98 -14.46
CA GLY A 10 -1.96 14.45 -14.28
C GLY A 10 -2.37 13.42 -15.33
N VAL A 11 -2.13 13.73 -16.62
CA VAL A 11 -2.39 12.80 -17.73
C VAL A 11 -1.52 11.54 -17.62
N VAL A 12 -0.23 11.69 -17.31
CA VAL A 12 0.68 10.54 -17.12
C VAL A 12 0.21 9.65 -15.99
N PHE A 13 -0.18 10.21 -14.84
CA PHE A 13 -0.71 9.44 -13.71
C PHE A 13 -2.00 8.70 -14.07
N ILE A 14 -2.92 9.32 -14.81
CA ILE A 14 -4.16 8.66 -15.24
C ILE A 14 -3.86 7.50 -16.19
N LEU A 15 -3.03 7.72 -17.22
CA LEU A 15 -2.65 6.67 -18.17
C LEU A 15 -1.93 5.51 -17.47
N PHE A 16 -1.01 5.82 -16.56
CA PHE A 16 -0.31 4.83 -15.75
C PHE A 16 -1.28 4.06 -14.83
N GLY A 17 -2.25 4.75 -14.22
CA GLY A 17 -3.27 4.11 -13.42
C GLY A 17 -4.19 3.18 -14.22
N ILE A 18 -4.57 3.55 -15.45
CA ILE A 18 -5.33 2.67 -16.36
C ILE A 18 -4.48 1.45 -16.75
N TYR A 19 -3.18 1.63 -17.01
CA TYR A 19 -2.26 0.52 -17.25
C TYR A 19 -2.22 -0.45 -16.07
N MET A 20 -2.07 0.08 -14.85
CA MET A 20 -2.05 -0.72 -13.63
C MET A 20 -3.35 -1.50 -13.41
N TRP A 21 -4.48 -0.87 -13.75
CA TRP A 21 -5.81 -1.50 -13.64
C TRP A 21 -5.94 -2.73 -14.54
N ASN A 22 -5.36 -2.68 -15.73
CA ASN A 22 -5.44 -3.76 -16.72
C ASN A 22 -4.32 -4.81 -16.56
N ASN A 23 -3.19 -4.44 -15.94
CA ASN A 23 -2.02 -5.30 -15.73
C ASN A 23 -1.70 -5.49 -14.23
N PRO A 24 -2.59 -6.16 -13.46
CA PRO A 24 -2.45 -6.27 -12.02
C PRO A 24 -1.22 -7.08 -11.58
N THR A 25 -0.83 -8.11 -12.34
CA THR A 25 0.32 -8.97 -12.05
C THR A 25 1.63 -8.21 -12.12
N GLU A 26 1.88 -7.50 -13.23
CA GLU A 26 3.10 -6.71 -13.43
C GLU A 26 3.20 -5.57 -12.43
N THR A 27 2.07 -4.92 -12.15
CA THR A 27 1.97 -3.89 -11.11
C THR A 27 2.46 -4.45 -9.78
N PHE A 28 1.95 -5.61 -9.38
CA PHE A 28 2.28 -6.21 -8.10
C PHE A 28 3.74 -6.66 -7.98
N VAL A 29 4.30 -7.25 -9.05
CA VAL A 29 5.73 -7.61 -9.13
C VAL A 29 6.61 -6.37 -9.00
N THR A 30 6.24 -5.29 -9.66
CA THR A 30 6.99 -4.02 -9.62
C THR A 30 6.98 -3.42 -8.21
N TYR A 31 5.82 -3.39 -7.54
CA TYR A 31 5.72 -2.94 -6.14
C TYR A 31 6.51 -3.84 -5.18
N SER A 32 6.50 -5.15 -5.41
CA SER A 32 7.27 -6.11 -4.63
C SER A 32 8.78 -5.84 -4.67
N PHE A 33 9.30 -5.49 -5.85
CA PHE A 33 10.69 -5.08 -6.01
C PHE A 33 11.01 -3.78 -5.26
N TYR A 34 10.17 -2.75 -5.41
CA TYR A 34 10.34 -1.48 -4.70
C TYR A 34 10.31 -1.66 -3.18
N LEU A 35 9.44 -2.52 -2.67
CA LEU A 35 9.42 -2.85 -1.25
C LEU A 35 10.72 -3.51 -0.79
N GLY A 36 11.24 -4.48 -1.55
CA GLY A 36 12.55 -5.08 -1.25
C GLY A 36 13.67 -4.03 -1.17
N LEU A 37 13.67 -3.09 -2.11
CA LEU A 37 14.65 -2.00 -2.15
C LEU A 37 14.53 -1.10 -0.91
N LEU A 38 13.31 -0.73 -0.53
CA LEU A 38 13.03 0.04 0.69
C LEU A 38 13.50 -0.68 1.96
N TYR A 39 13.28 -1.99 2.06
CA TYR A 39 13.77 -2.79 3.19
C TYR A 39 15.30 -2.80 3.27
N VAL A 40 16.00 -2.90 2.14
CA VAL A 40 17.46 -2.84 2.11
C VAL A 40 17.95 -1.46 2.57
N ILE A 41 17.37 -0.37 2.05
CA ILE A 41 17.70 0.99 2.49
C ILE A 41 17.46 1.14 4.00
N TRP A 42 16.32 0.66 4.49
CA TRP A 42 15.97 0.72 5.91
C TRP A 42 16.97 -0.03 6.79
N THR A 43 17.40 -1.22 6.38
CA THR A 43 18.41 -2.00 7.09
C THR A 43 19.74 -1.24 7.15
N ILE A 44 20.18 -0.64 6.03
CA ILE A 44 21.41 0.17 5.98
C ILE A 44 21.32 1.36 6.95
N ILE A 45 20.20 2.09 6.93
CA ILE A 45 19.97 3.24 7.82
C ILE A 45 20.00 2.78 9.28
N THR A 46 19.37 1.66 9.61
CA THR A 46 19.30 1.12 10.97
C THR A 46 20.69 0.72 11.48
N ILE A 47 21.48 0.05 10.65
CA ILE A 47 22.86 -0.31 10.97
C ILE A 47 23.69 0.95 11.22
N PHE A 48 23.62 1.92 10.32
CA PHE A 48 24.32 3.19 10.46
C PHE A 48 23.91 3.94 11.74
N TYR A 49 22.62 3.94 12.06
CA TYR A 49 22.08 4.56 13.27
C TYR A 49 22.63 3.91 14.55
N ILE A 50 22.68 2.58 14.61
CA ILE A 50 23.24 1.82 15.76
C ILE A 50 24.70 2.19 15.98
N PHE A 51 25.51 2.18 14.90
CA PHE A 51 26.93 2.52 15.00
C PHE A 51 27.15 3.99 15.38
N ARG A 52 26.39 4.91 14.79
CA ARG A 52 26.49 6.35 15.09
C ARG A 52 26.11 6.67 16.54
N ARG A 53 25.08 6.01 17.09
CA ARG A 53 24.62 6.20 18.47
C ARG A 53 25.37 5.35 19.50
N LYS A 54 26.28 4.46 19.06
CA LYS A 54 27.05 3.55 19.93
C LYS A 54 26.15 2.77 20.91
N ILE A 55 25.00 2.29 20.44
CA ILE A 55 24.00 1.59 21.27
C ILE A 55 24.62 0.30 21.83
N ARG A 56 24.49 0.08 23.15
CA ARG A 56 24.97 -1.13 23.83
C ARG A 56 23.85 -1.79 24.64
N PRO A 57 23.79 -3.14 24.67
CA PRO A 57 24.59 -4.07 23.85
C PRO A 57 24.26 -3.94 22.36
N VAL A 58 25.25 -4.20 21.48
CA VAL A 58 25.01 -4.16 20.03
C VAL A 58 24.12 -5.36 19.66
N PRO A 59 22.95 -5.14 19.04
CA PRO A 59 22.00 -6.21 18.75
C PRO A 59 22.37 -6.97 17.47
N TYR A 60 23.49 -7.69 17.50
CA TYR A 60 24.02 -8.41 16.33
C TYR A 60 23.01 -9.37 15.69
N GLY A 61 22.21 -10.06 16.51
CA GLY A 61 21.15 -10.95 16.02
C GLY A 61 20.14 -10.22 15.13
N ASN A 62 19.63 -9.07 15.58
CA ASN A 62 18.67 -8.28 14.80
C ASN A 62 19.28 -7.73 13.51
N ILE A 63 20.57 -7.35 13.54
CA ILE A 63 21.29 -6.88 12.34
C ILE A 63 21.38 -8.01 11.31
N ILE A 64 21.79 -9.21 11.72
CA ILE A 64 21.92 -10.35 10.80
C ILE A 64 20.55 -10.72 10.21
N VAL A 65 19.52 -10.84 11.07
CA VAL A 65 18.17 -11.19 10.64
C VAL A 65 17.59 -10.13 9.68
N SER A 66 17.76 -8.84 9.97
CA SER A 66 17.27 -7.76 9.08
C SER A 66 17.98 -7.76 7.72
N ILE A 67 19.29 -8.03 7.67
CA ILE A 67 20.02 -8.20 6.41
C ILE A 67 19.45 -9.38 5.61
N ILE A 68 19.30 -10.55 6.23
CA ILE A 68 18.78 -11.75 5.55
C ILE A 68 17.37 -11.51 5.02
N ILE A 69 16.47 -10.95 5.83
CA ILE A 69 15.10 -10.67 5.44
C ILE A 69 15.07 -9.64 4.29
N SER A 70 15.85 -8.56 4.38
CA SER A 70 15.86 -7.53 3.33
C SER A 70 16.36 -8.07 1.98
N ILE A 71 17.42 -8.89 1.98
CA ILE A 71 17.93 -9.55 0.77
C ILE A 71 16.89 -10.56 0.25
N ALA A 72 16.27 -11.34 1.13
CA ALA A 72 15.26 -12.31 0.73
C ALA A 72 14.04 -11.65 0.06
N ILE A 73 13.54 -10.54 0.63
CA ILE A 73 12.42 -9.77 0.04
C ILE A 73 12.81 -9.18 -1.32
N LEU A 74 14.04 -8.70 -1.48
CA LEU A 74 14.50 -8.12 -2.74
C LEU A 74 14.78 -9.18 -3.82
N ALA A 75 15.43 -10.28 -3.47
CA ALA A 75 15.88 -11.31 -4.40
C ALA A 75 14.81 -12.35 -4.75
N LEU A 76 13.80 -12.52 -3.90
CA LEU A 76 12.71 -13.48 -4.10
C LEU A 76 11.36 -12.74 -4.23
N PRO A 77 10.96 -12.34 -5.46
CA PRO A 77 9.72 -11.61 -5.69
C PRO A 77 8.50 -12.34 -5.13
N MET A 78 8.43 -13.67 -5.27
CA MET A 78 7.31 -14.46 -4.75
C MET A 78 7.17 -14.38 -3.22
N PHE A 79 8.29 -14.28 -2.49
CA PHE A 79 8.27 -14.15 -1.03
C PHE A 79 7.76 -12.77 -0.60
N SER A 80 8.25 -11.72 -1.26
CA SER A 80 7.79 -10.35 -1.05
C SER A 80 6.30 -10.18 -1.40
N ILE A 81 5.86 -10.72 -2.54
CA ILE A 81 4.45 -10.77 -2.96
C ILE A 81 3.59 -11.43 -1.87
N ALA A 82 3.99 -12.61 -1.39
CA ALA A 82 3.26 -13.31 -0.35
C ALA A 82 3.14 -12.46 0.93
N MET A 83 4.24 -11.87 1.41
CA MET A 83 4.24 -11.02 2.61
C MET A 83 3.28 -9.82 2.49
N VAL A 84 3.27 -9.15 1.34
CA VAL A 84 2.37 -8.02 1.07
C VAL A 84 0.92 -8.47 1.03
N LEU A 85 0.63 -9.57 0.34
CA LEU A 85 -0.73 -10.13 0.24
C LEU A 85 -1.28 -10.48 1.62
N TRP A 86 -0.53 -11.27 2.40
CA TRP A 86 -0.95 -11.69 3.72
C TRP A 86 -1.15 -10.48 4.64
N THR A 87 -0.21 -9.54 4.65
CA THR A 87 -0.30 -8.32 5.46
C THR A 87 -1.53 -7.50 5.08
N PHE A 88 -1.78 -7.31 3.78
CA PHE A 88 -2.97 -6.61 3.30
C PHE A 88 -4.27 -7.31 3.74
N VAL A 89 -4.37 -8.63 3.53
CA VAL A 89 -5.58 -9.39 3.88
C VAL A 89 -5.87 -9.32 5.37
N PHE A 90 -4.83 -9.45 6.21
CA PHE A 90 -5.00 -9.32 7.66
C PHE A 90 -5.43 -7.91 8.06
N ILE A 91 -4.78 -6.86 7.55
CA ILE A 91 -5.15 -5.47 7.84
C ILE A 91 -6.59 -5.22 7.39
N PHE A 92 -6.96 -5.67 6.19
CA PHE A 92 -8.30 -5.50 5.62
C PHE A 92 -9.38 -6.15 6.50
N LEU A 93 -9.14 -7.38 6.97
CA LEU A 93 -10.05 -8.09 7.89
C LEU A 93 -10.13 -7.39 9.26
N ILE A 94 -8.99 -6.98 9.83
CA ILE A 94 -8.96 -6.25 11.11
C ILE A 94 -9.75 -4.94 10.99
N SER A 95 -9.57 -4.20 9.89
CA SER A 95 -10.35 -2.99 9.61
C SER A 95 -11.84 -3.28 9.49
N ALA A 96 -12.24 -4.34 8.79
CA ALA A 96 -13.64 -4.73 8.66
C ALA A 96 -14.27 -5.04 10.03
N ILE A 97 -13.56 -5.79 10.89
CA ILE A 97 -13.98 -6.08 12.28
C ILE A 97 -14.10 -4.78 13.09
N TYR A 98 -13.14 -3.86 12.94
CA TYR A 98 -13.17 -2.56 13.61
C TYR A 98 -14.41 -1.74 13.21
N TYR A 99 -14.74 -1.68 11.93
CA TYR A 99 -15.94 -0.99 11.45
C TYR A 99 -17.23 -1.64 11.96
N LEU A 100 -17.31 -2.98 11.97
CA LEU A 100 -18.46 -3.69 12.56
C LEU A 100 -18.63 -3.36 14.05
N ARG A 101 -17.52 -3.37 14.81
CA ARG A 101 -17.54 -3.02 16.24
C ARG A 101 -18.01 -1.57 16.45
N ASN A 102 -17.59 -0.64 15.59
CA ASN A 102 -17.99 0.76 15.67
C ASN A 102 -19.50 0.94 15.44
N VAL A 103 -20.08 0.22 14.47
CA VAL A 103 -21.53 0.22 14.21
C VAL A 103 -22.30 -0.30 15.42
N ILE A 104 -21.86 -1.41 16.03
CA ILE A 104 -22.50 -1.99 17.22
C ILE A 104 -22.51 -0.99 18.38
N LYS A 105 -21.41 -0.23 18.55
CA LYS A 105 -21.27 0.73 19.65
C LYS A 105 -22.10 2.02 19.45
N ASN A 106 -22.18 2.53 18.22
CA ASN A 106 -22.75 3.86 17.95
C ASN A 106 -24.17 3.81 17.37
N GLY A 107 -24.71 2.62 17.10
CA GLY A 107 -26.07 2.44 16.60
C GLY A 107 -26.18 2.41 15.07
N LEU A 108 -27.13 1.63 14.56
CA LEU A 108 -27.23 1.27 13.14
C LEU A 108 -27.63 2.45 12.23
N LYS A 109 -28.44 3.40 12.72
CA LYS A 109 -29.10 4.42 11.88
C LYS A 109 -28.13 5.41 11.22
N SER A 110 -27.05 5.82 11.90
CA SER A 110 -26.04 6.72 11.35
C SER A 110 -24.93 6.00 10.59
N HIS A 111 -24.77 4.68 10.79
CA HIS A 111 -23.63 3.90 10.29
C HIS A 111 -24.03 2.76 9.34
N LEU A 112 -25.22 2.81 8.76
CA LEU A 112 -25.76 1.75 7.91
C LEU A 112 -24.86 1.45 6.69
N LEU A 113 -24.30 2.49 6.06
CA LEU A 113 -23.36 2.32 4.95
C LEU A 113 -22.04 1.67 5.39
N GLN A 114 -21.52 2.04 6.57
CA GLN A 114 -20.32 1.41 7.14
C GLN A 114 -20.56 -0.06 7.47
N PHE A 115 -21.75 -0.40 7.96
CA PHE A 115 -22.14 -1.78 8.24
C PHE A 115 -22.16 -2.65 6.98
N ILE A 116 -22.84 -2.18 5.93
CA ILE A 116 -22.92 -2.92 4.65
C ILE A 116 -21.52 -3.14 4.07
N LEU A 117 -20.71 -2.08 4.02
CA LEU A 117 -19.33 -2.16 3.53
C LEU A 117 -18.48 -3.12 4.36
N ALA A 118 -18.62 -3.09 5.68
CA ALA A 118 -17.86 -3.97 6.56
C ALA A 118 -18.28 -5.45 6.40
N CYS A 119 -19.57 -5.74 6.23
CA CYS A 119 -20.05 -7.09 5.92
C CYS A 119 -19.49 -7.61 4.59
N ILE A 120 -19.53 -6.79 3.54
CA ILE A 120 -18.94 -7.13 2.23
C ILE A 120 -17.43 -7.35 2.38
N ALA A 121 -16.74 -6.48 3.12
CA ALA A 121 -15.31 -6.58 3.36
C ALA A 121 -14.93 -7.86 4.14
N VAL A 122 -15.72 -8.30 5.11
CA VAL A 122 -15.47 -9.59 5.80
C VAL A 122 -15.58 -10.75 4.82
N ILE A 123 -16.66 -10.82 4.03
CA ILE A 123 -16.87 -11.90 3.05
C ILE A 123 -15.72 -11.91 2.04
N TYR A 124 -15.39 -10.74 1.48
CA TYR A 124 -14.35 -10.62 0.46
C TYR A 124 -12.95 -10.87 1.04
N GLY A 125 -12.68 -10.45 2.27
CA GLY A 125 -11.44 -10.74 2.99
C GLY A 125 -11.27 -12.24 3.26
N PHE A 126 -12.36 -12.96 3.59
CA PHE A 126 -12.32 -14.42 3.72
C PHE A 126 -12.01 -15.11 2.38
N VAL A 127 -12.58 -14.64 1.26
CA VAL A 127 -12.23 -15.17 -0.07
C VAL A 127 -10.74 -14.94 -0.38
N MET A 128 -10.21 -13.77 -0.03
CA MET A 128 -8.79 -13.46 -0.24
C MET A 128 -7.82 -14.32 0.56
N LEU A 129 -8.21 -14.81 1.75
CA LEU A 129 -7.37 -15.72 2.56
C LEU A 129 -7.03 -17.01 1.81
N PHE A 130 -7.98 -17.53 1.03
CA PHE A 130 -7.84 -18.80 0.32
C PHE A 130 -7.50 -18.62 -1.17
N ASN A 131 -7.62 -17.40 -1.70
CA ASN A 131 -7.33 -17.09 -3.08
C ASN A 131 -6.38 -15.87 -3.20
N PRO A 132 -5.05 -16.11 -3.20
CA PRO A 132 -4.06 -15.03 -3.26
C PRO A 132 -4.08 -14.26 -4.58
N ILE A 133 -4.60 -14.86 -5.67
CA ILE A 133 -4.75 -14.19 -6.97
C ILE A 133 -5.82 -13.08 -6.87
N VAL A 134 -6.94 -13.37 -6.22
CA VAL A 134 -8.00 -12.38 -5.98
C VAL A 134 -7.50 -11.25 -5.09
N ALA A 135 -6.72 -11.57 -4.06
CA ALA A 135 -6.11 -10.57 -3.19
C ALA A 135 -5.16 -9.64 -3.98
N GLY A 136 -4.28 -10.20 -4.80
CA GLY A 136 -3.34 -9.42 -5.61
C GLY A 136 -4.03 -8.51 -6.62
N ASN A 137 -5.06 -9.02 -7.30
CA ASN A 137 -5.86 -8.22 -8.23
C ASN A 137 -6.58 -7.07 -7.51
N THR A 138 -7.11 -7.33 -6.32
CA THR A 138 -7.81 -6.31 -5.52
C THR A 138 -6.87 -5.18 -5.12
N ILE A 139 -5.69 -5.50 -4.60
CA ILE A 139 -4.71 -4.49 -4.21
C ILE A 139 -4.25 -3.70 -5.43
N ALA A 140 -3.96 -4.36 -6.55
CA ALA A 140 -3.56 -3.68 -7.78
C ALA A 140 -4.62 -2.68 -8.26
N LYS A 141 -5.90 -3.06 -8.21
CA LYS A 141 -7.02 -2.16 -8.54
C LYS A 141 -7.16 -0.99 -7.56
N ILE A 142 -6.98 -1.23 -6.27
CA ILE A 142 -6.99 -0.18 -5.26
C ILE A 142 -5.84 0.81 -5.51
N LEU A 143 -4.63 0.31 -5.75
CA LEU A 143 -3.48 1.14 -6.08
C LEU A 143 -3.69 1.93 -7.37
N ALA A 144 -4.20 1.28 -8.42
CA ALA A 144 -4.54 1.92 -9.68
C ALA A 144 -5.58 3.04 -9.48
N PHE A 145 -6.61 2.80 -8.67
CA PHE A 145 -7.60 3.82 -8.31
C PHE A 145 -6.95 5.03 -7.64
N PHE A 146 -6.08 4.83 -6.65
CA PHE A 146 -5.36 5.94 -5.99
C PHE A 146 -4.45 6.71 -6.95
N VAL A 147 -3.78 6.02 -7.86
CA VAL A 147 -2.93 6.63 -8.89
C VAL A 147 -3.76 7.50 -9.85
N ILE A 148 -4.92 7.00 -10.30
CA ILE A 148 -5.86 7.76 -11.13
C ILE A 148 -6.38 8.99 -10.38
N MET A 149 -6.76 8.83 -9.11
CA MET A 149 -7.23 9.94 -8.27
C MET A 149 -6.17 11.01 -8.05
N ASN A 150 -4.91 10.62 -7.87
CA ASN A 150 -3.81 11.56 -7.82
C ASN A 150 -3.64 12.30 -9.15
N GLY A 151 -3.74 11.61 -10.28
CA GLY A 151 -3.69 12.24 -11.60
C GLY A 151 -4.80 13.27 -11.81
N ILE A 152 -6.03 12.93 -11.39
CA ILE A 152 -7.17 13.85 -11.40
C ILE A 152 -6.92 15.05 -10.46
N SER A 153 -6.34 14.83 -9.28
CA SER A 153 -5.99 15.90 -8.35
C SER A 153 -4.97 16.88 -8.96
N TYR A 154 -3.95 16.39 -9.67
CA TYR A 154 -3.00 17.24 -10.39
C TYR A 154 -3.70 18.09 -11.46
N ILE A 155 -4.62 17.51 -12.24
CA ILE A 155 -5.39 18.26 -13.23
C ILE A 155 -6.24 19.34 -12.55
N PHE A 156 -6.98 19.00 -11.49
CA PHE A 156 -7.79 19.98 -10.76
C PHE A 156 -6.94 21.12 -10.17
N SER A 157 -5.76 20.81 -9.62
CA SER A 157 -4.83 21.82 -9.08
C SER A 157 -4.29 22.80 -10.14
N SER A 158 -4.35 22.42 -11.42
CA SER A 158 -3.94 23.27 -12.54
C SER A 158 -5.04 24.20 -13.04
N ILE A 159 -6.31 23.82 -12.81
CA ILE A 159 -7.51 24.53 -13.24
C ILE A 159 -7.96 25.51 -12.15
N ILE A 160 -7.90 25.08 -10.89
CA ILE A 160 -8.23 25.90 -9.73
C ILE A 160 -6.98 26.71 -9.39
N ASP A 161 -6.95 27.98 -9.81
CA ASP A 161 -5.98 28.95 -9.32
C ASP A 161 -6.17 29.11 -7.81
N VAL A 162 -5.48 28.30 -7.01
CA VAL A 162 -5.32 28.59 -5.59
C VAL A 162 -4.35 29.77 -5.52
N LYS A 163 -4.90 30.99 -5.51
CA LYS A 163 -4.21 32.15 -4.94
C LYS A 163 -3.98 31.81 -3.47
N ILE A 164 -2.79 31.29 -3.18
CA ILE A 164 -2.25 31.31 -1.83
C ILE A 164 -1.81 32.77 -1.65
N GLU A 165 -2.63 33.56 -0.96
CA GLU A 165 -2.22 34.85 -0.39
C GLU A 165 -1.14 34.64 0.68
#